data_AF-A0A2H3GJU2-F1
#
_entry.id   AF-A0A2H3GJU2-F1
#
_cell.length_a   1.000
_cell.length_b   1.000
_cell.length_c   1.000
_cell.angle_alpha   90.00
_cell.angle_beta   90.00
_cell.angle_gamma   90.00
#
_symmetry.space_group_name_H-M   'P 1'
#
loop_
_entity.id
_entity.type
_entity.pdbx_description
1 polymer ?
#
loop_
_entity_poly.entity_id
_entity_poly.type
_entity_poly.pdbx_seq_one_letter_code
_entity_poly.pdbx_strand_id
1 'polypeptide(L)'
;MNHDLGELHRLLDDIRQRPGFEEFLSAPSESGIKNTAIPGAIIVINTSEFRRDAIIVESDQIRSIPLPQLTILDIRSNTQQGHISSPKILEWLWHTIAEPVLGALGINEVSPEERLPRIWWIPTGVLSIYPLHAAGRHYKGSRDTMIDRAMSSYSSSVRAIIRTRSRAGLKPFPLGNERAVLTSMERTPGYNALPSAGREISQLRPICESKGFEVVEPKGIKEDIVSQFPECKVFHFAGHGATNLRDPSQSSLLLQDEPLTVSTLLETNIQQYSPFLAYLSACGTGQIAREKFLDESIHLISAFQLAGFRHVIGTLWEVGDDISVHMARITYEAIQRGDSADESRTDSDSWS
;
A
#
# COMPACT_ATOMS: atom_id res chain seq x y z
N MET A 1 -13.74 -14.32 32.14
CA MET A 1 -13.70 -12.98 31.52
C MET A 1 -12.80 -11.99 32.25
N ASN A 2 -12.88 -11.78 33.58
CA ASN A 2 -11.94 -10.86 34.28
C ASN A 2 -10.54 -11.45 34.58
N HIS A 3 -10.38 -12.78 34.60
CA HIS A 3 -9.09 -13.43 34.85
C HIS A 3 -8.13 -13.26 33.65
N ASP A 4 -8.64 -13.40 32.42
CA ASP A 4 -7.85 -13.30 31.19
C ASP A 4 -7.27 -11.91 30.93
N LEU A 5 -8.01 -10.85 31.30
CA LEU A 5 -7.53 -9.47 31.17
C LEU A 5 -6.34 -9.21 32.11
N GLY A 6 -6.38 -9.70 33.36
CA GLY A 6 -5.28 -9.51 34.32
C GLY A 6 -4.03 -10.33 33.98
N GLU A 7 -4.20 -11.46 33.28
CA GLU A 7 -3.09 -12.26 32.77
C GLU A 7 -2.47 -11.63 31.51
N LEU A 8 -3.29 -11.08 30.61
CA LEU A 8 -2.84 -10.32 29.46
C LEU A 8 -2.02 -9.08 29.86
N HIS A 9 -2.51 -8.28 30.83
CA HIS A 9 -1.76 -7.10 31.27
C HIS A 9 -0.41 -7.45 31.87
N ARG A 10 -0.33 -8.50 32.70
CA ARG A 10 0.95 -8.99 33.23
C ARG A 10 1.90 -9.45 32.12
N LEU A 11 1.40 -10.21 31.15
CA LEU A 11 2.20 -10.63 30.01
C LEU A 11 2.72 -9.44 29.19
N LEU A 12 1.89 -8.42 28.96
CA LEU A 12 2.32 -7.19 28.28
C LEU A 12 3.40 -6.45 29.06
N ASP A 13 3.26 -6.36 30.39
CA ASP A 13 4.25 -5.69 31.24
C ASP A 13 5.57 -6.47 31.29
N ASP A 14 5.52 -7.80 31.35
CA ASP A 14 6.70 -8.67 31.27
C ASP A 14 7.43 -8.53 29.92
N ILE A 15 6.68 -8.42 28.82
CA ILE A 15 7.26 -8.17 27.50
C ILE A 15 7.92 -6.79 27.46
N ARG A 16 7.27 -5.76 28.02
CA ARG A 16 7.78 -4.38 28.04
C ARG A 16 9.02 -4.18 28.90
N GLN A 17 9.32 -5.10 29.80
CA GLN A 17 10.58 -5.10 30.56
C GLN A 17 11.77 -5.64 29.76
N ARG A 18 11.55 -6.22 28.57
CA ARG A 18 12.64 -6.72 27.73
C ARG A 18 13.26 -5.57 26.93
N PRO A 19 14.60 -5.53 26.80
CA PRO A 19 15.28 -4.55 25.95
C PRO A 19 14.73 -4.53 24.53
N GLY A 20 14.31 -3.36 24.05
CA GLY A 20 13.73 -3.16 22.71
C GLY A 20 12.22 -3.40 22.61
N PHE A 21 11.54 -3.73 23.71
CA PHE A 21 10.10 -3.96 23.78
C PHE A 21 9.37 -2.98 24.71
N GLU A 22 10.01 -1.91 25.16
CA GLU A 22 9.51 -0.97 26.16
C GLU A 22 8.16 -0.35 25.76
N GLU A 23 7.94 -0.15 24.46
CA GLU A 23 6.69 0.37 23.89
C GLU A 23 5.81 -0.73 23.28
N PHE A 24 6.06 -2.01 23.58
CA PHE A 24 5.33 -3.12 22.98
C PHE A 24 3.83 -2.99 23.20
N LEU A 25 3.10 -2.87 22.08
CA LEU A 25 1.66 -2.62 22.00
C LEU A 25 1.17 -1.34 22.72
N SER A 26 2.05 -0.48 23.23
CA SER A 26 1.70 0.81 23.84
C SER A 26 1.33 1.83 22.77
N ALA A 27 0.24 2.60 22.92
CA ALA A 27 -0.17 3.61 21.94
C ALA A 27 0.94 4.65 21.69
N PRO A 28 1.17 5.12 20.44
CA PRO A 28 2.16 6.17 20.22
C PRO A 28 1.71 7.46 20.91
N SER A 29 2.67 8.28 21.35
CA SER A 29 2.36 9.59 21.93
C SER A 29 1.68 10.51 20.91
N GLU A 30 0.90 11.48 21.39
CA GLU A 30 0.23 12.46 20.51
C GLU A 30 1.24 13.23 19.64
N SER A 31 2.39 13.60 20.21
CA SER A 31 3.51 14.20 19.48
C SER A 31 4.10 13.25 18.44
N GLY A 32 4.24 11.95 18.76
CA GLY A 32 4.68 10.94 17.81
C GLY A 32 3.71 10.81 16.63
N ILE A 33 2.40 10.82 16.89
CA ILE A 33 1.35 10.79 15.87
C ILE A 33 1.43 12.04 14.98
N LYS A 34 1.50 13.23 15.56
CA LYS A 34 1.58 14.51 14.83
C LYS A 34 2.86 14.62 13.98
N ASN A 35 4.01 14.22 14.51
CA ASN A 35 5.27 14.19 13.73
C ASN A 35 5.16 13.26 12.51
N THR A 36 4.29 12.25 12.58
CA THR A 36 4.01 11.34 11.46
C THR A 36 3.14 11.99 10.36
N ALA A 37 2.57 13.17 10.59
CA ALA A 37 1.89 13.93 9.55
C ALA A 37 2.83 14.80 8.70
N ILE A 38 4.16 14.71 8.87
CA ILE A 38 5.14 15.42 8.04
C ILE A 38 5.73 14.45 7.01
N PRO A 39 5.71 14.70 5.68
CA PRO A 39 5.36 15.96 5.02
C PRO A 39 3.90 16.04 4.53
N GLY A 40 2.98 15.20 5.04
CA GLY A 40 1.59 15.18 4.57
C GLY A 40 0.61 14.62 5.58
N ALA A 41 -0.61 15.17 5.58
CA ALA A 41 -1.68 14.84 6.52
C ALA A 41 -2.05 13.35 6.48
N ILE A 42 -2.42 12.79 7.62
CA ILE A 42 -2.95 11.43 7.72
C ILE A 42 -4.45 11.50 7.98
N ILE A 43 -5.22 10.78 7.18
CA ILE A 43 -6.67 10.76 7.22
C ILE A 43 -7.14 9.35 7.55
N VAL A 44 -7.59 9.14 8.79
CA VAL A 44 -8.21 7.88 9.21
C VAL A 44 -9.71 8.00 8.99
N ILE A 45 -10.26 7.14 8.14
CA ILE A 45 -11.71 7.10 7.91
C ILE A 45 -12.30 5.97 8.73
N ASN A 46 -13.10 6.33 9.73
CA ASN A 46 -13.80 5.39 10.56
C ASN A 46 -15.26 5.25 10.09
N THR A 47 -15.71 4.02 9.89
CA THR A 47 -17.13 3.71 9.67
C THR A 47 -17.67 2.78 10.74
N SER A 48 -18.54 3.31 11.60
CA SER A 48 -19.29 2.53 12.58
C SER A 48 -20.79 2.79 12.45
N GLU A 49 -21.60 1.98 13.12
CA GLU A 49 -23.05 2.19 13.19
C GLU A 49 -23.42 3.52 13.88
N PHE A 50 -22.55 3.99 14.80
CA PHE A 50 -22.79 5.19 15.59
C PHE A 50 -22.29 6.47 14.92
N ARG A 51 -21.06 6.43 14.39
CA ARG A 51 -20.40 7.59 13.79
C ARG A 51 -19.60 7.20 12.55
N ARG A 52 -19.52 8.15 11.61
CA ARG A 52 -18.70 8.11 10.42
C ARG A 52 -17.92 9.40 10.36
N ASP A 53 -16.60 9.30 10.50
CA ASP A 53 -15.75 10.45 10.67
C ASP A 53 -14.46 10.28 9.86
N ALA A 54 -13.91 11.40 9.44
CA ALA A 54 -12.50 11.50 9.11
C ALA A 54 -11.75 12.08 10.30
N ILE A 55 -10.81 11.31 10.85
CA ILE A 55 -9.84 11.80 11.84
C ILE A 55 -8.64 12.31 11.04
N ILE A 56 -8.40 13.61 11.13
CA ILE A 56 -7.36 14.34 10.43
C ILE A 56 -6.20 14.57 11.39
N VAL A 57 -5.02 14.08 11.04
CA VAL A 57 -3.77 14.30 11.76
C VAL A 57 -2.87 15.20 10.92
N GLU A 58 -2.50 16.34 11.49
CA GLU A 58 -1.53 17.29 10.97
C GLU A 58 -0.37 17.46 11.97
N SER A 59 0.68 18.18 11.60
CA SER A 59 1.87 18.34 12.45
C SER A 59 1.59 19.14 13.73
N ASP A 60 0.58 19.99 13.72
CA ASP A 60 0.20 20.88 14.82
C ASP A 60 -1.05 20.41 15.58
N GLN A 61 -1.93 19.64 14.94
CA GLN A 61 -3.24 19.28 15.52
C GLN A 61 -3.77 17.90 15.08
N ILE A 62 -4.71 17.39 15.88
CA ILE A 62 -5.54 16.23 15.54
C ILE A 62 -7.00 16.65 15.71
N ARG A 63 -7.81 16.52 14.66
CA ARG A 63 -9.25 16.83 14.70
C ARG A 63 -10.07 15.73 14.04
N SER A 64 -11.37 15.72 14.33
CA SER A 64 -12.32 14.81 13.69
C SER A 64 -13.41 15.63 13.03
N ILE A 65 -13.71 15.33 11.77
CA ILE A 65 -14.85 15.89 11.05
C ILE A 65 -15.89 14.79 10.80
N PRO A 66 -17.19 15.07 11.02
CA PRO A 66 -18.25 14.12 10.68
C PRO A 66 -18.43 14.02 9.17
N LEU A 67 -18.72 12.80 8.69
CA LEU A 67 -19.04 12.50 7.29
C LEU A 67 -20.51 12.09 7.18
N PRO A 68 -21.48 13.02 7.30
CA PRO A 68 -22.89 12.69 7.43
C PRO A 68 -23.47 12.03 6.17
N GLN A 69 -22.93 12.36 5.00
CA GLN A 69 -23.35 11.80 3.71
C GLN A 69 -22.78 10.40 3.45
N LEU A 70 -21.78 9.97 4.22
CA LEU A 70 -21.25 8.62 4.14
C LEU A 70 -22.15 7.68 4.96
N THR A 71 -22.95 6.85 4.28
CA THR A 71 -23.86 5.90 4.96
C THR A 71 -23.42 4.45 4.76
N ILE A 72 -23.67 3.61 5.76
CA ILE A 72 -23.39 2.16 5.67
C ILE A 72 -24.22 1.50 4.57
N LEU A 73 -25.44 2.00 4.32
CA LEU A 73 -26.30 1.50 3.24
C LEU A 73 -25.68 1.79 1.87
N ASP A 74 -25.16 3.00 1.66
CA ASP A 74 -24.50 3.34 0.40
C ASP A 74 -23.22 2.53 0.19
N ILE A 75 -22.39 2.38 1.23
CA ILE A 75 -21.19 1.52 1.17
C ILE A 75 -21.57 0.10 0.73
N ARG A 76 -22.58 -0.50 1.37
CA ARG A 76 -23.03 -1.87 1.02
C ARG A 76 -23.61 -1.95 -0.39
N SER A 77 -24.47 -1.01 -0.76
CA SER A 77 -25.12 -0.97 -2.08
C SER A 77 -24.10 -0.80 -3.20
N ASN A 78 -23.16 0.13 -3.03
CA ASN A 78 -22.10 0.41 -4.00
C ASN A 78 -21.14 -0.78 -4.14
N THR A 79 -20.83 -1.47 -3.03
CA THR A 79 -20.02 -2.69 -3.03
C THR A 79 -20.71 -3.82 -3.81
N GLN A 80 -22.01 -4.03 -3.60
CA GLN A 80 -22.79 -5.10 -4.26
C GLN A 80 -22.93 -4.88 -5.77
N GLN A 81 -22.90 -3.63 -6.24
CA GLN A 81 -23.00 -3.30 -7.66
C GLN A 81 -21.72 -3.59 -8.47
N GLY A 82 -20.62 -3.99 -7.82
CA GLY A 82 -19.45 -4.61 -8.47
C GLY A 82 -18.52 -3.71 -9.27
N HIS A 83 -18.80 -2.40 -9.37
CA HIS A 83 -17.96 -1.44 -10.12
C HIS A 83 -17.53 -0.27 -9.24
N ILE A 84 -16.69 -0.55 -8.25
CA ILE A 84 -16.12 0.43 -7.31
C ILE A 84 -15.27 1.53 -7.97
N SER A 85 -14.87 1.33 -9.23
CA SER A 85 -14.14 2.29 -10.06
C SER A 85 -15.02 3.04 -11.06
N SER A 86 -16.35 2.83 -11.06
CA SER A 86 -17.24 3.55 -11.98
C SER A 86 -17.28 5.05 -11.67
N PRO A 87 -17.45 5.94 -12.68
CA PRO A 87 -17.50 7.39 -12.46
C PRO A 87 -18.50 7.82 -11.38
N LYS A 88 -19.65 7.13 -11.30
CA LYS A 88 -20.67 7.36 -10.27
C LYS A 88 -20.15 7.08 -8.85
N ILE A 89 -19.39 6.02 -8.66
CA ILE A 89 -18.80 5.69 -7.36
C ILE A 89 -17.67 6.67 -7.01
N LEU A 90 -16.84 7.05 -7.99
CA LEU A 90 -15.78 8.03 -7.78
C LEU A 90 -16.34 9.41 -7.40
N GLU A 91 -17.46 9.81 -8.01
CA GLU A 91 -18.19 11.03 -7.67
C GLU A 91 -18.87 10.93 -6.29
N TRP A 92 -19.38 9.76 -5.92
CA TRP A 92 -19.89 9.53 -4.56
C TRP A 92 -18.77 9.62 -3.50
N LEU A 93 -17.60 9.00 -3.73
CA LEU A 93 -16.43 9.14 -2.85
C LEU A 93 -15.98 10.59 -2.76
N TRP A 94 -16.08 11.33 -3.86
CA TRP A 94 -15.78 12.75 -3.90
C TRP A 94 -16.63 13.52 -2.90
N HIS A 95 -17.95 13.43 -3.02
CA HIS A 95 -18.90 14.18 -2.17
C HIS A 95 -18.94 13.73 -0.71
N THR A 96 -18.78 12.43 -0.48
CA THR A 96 -18.96 11.87 0.86
C THR A 96 -17.69 11.87 1.70
N ILE A 97 -16.51 11.94 1.08
CA ILE A 97 -15.22 11.80 1.77
C ILE A 97 -14.22 12.85 1.29
N ALA A 98 -13.85 12.85 0.01
CA ALA A 98 -12.71 13.61 -0.46
C ALA A 98 -12.89 15.14 -0.34
N GLU A 99 -14.02 15.66 -0.83
CA GLU A 99 -14.34 17.09 -0.77
C GLU A 99 -14.43 17.62 0.68
N PRO A 100 -15.14 16.96 1.63
CA PRO A 100 -15.11 17.35 3.03
C PRO A 100 -13.71 17.35 3.65
N VAL A 101 -12.88 16.33 3.34
CA VAL A 101 -11.51 16.23 3.86
C VAL A 101 -10.63 17.33 3.29
N LEU A 102 -10.66 17.55 1.98
CA LEU A 102 -9.91 18.60 1.31
C LEU A 102 -10.31 19.99 1.80
N GLY A 103 -11.61 20.25 1.97
CA GLY A 103 -12.10 21.49 2.54
C GLY A 103 -11.61 21.71 3.97
N ALA A 104 -11.59 20.66 4.80
CA ALA A 104 -11.03 20.74 6.15
C ALA A 104 -9.51 20.93 6.19
N LEU A 105 -8.78 20.53 5.15
CA LEU A 105 -7.34 20.79 4.96
C LEU A 105 -7.07 22.13 4.26
N GLY A 106 -8.10 22.85 3.81
CA GLY A 106 -7.96 24.09 3.04
C GLY A 106 -7.50 23.90 1.59
N ILE A 107 -7.54 22.68 1.06
CA ILE A 107 -7.10 22.32 -0.31
C ILE A 107 -8.31 22.41 -1.25
N ASN A 108 -8.75 23.62 -1.57
CA ASN A 108 -9.98 23.83 -2.35
C ASN A 108 -9.74 23.87 -3.86
N GLU A 109 -8.58 24.37 -4.29
CA GLU A 109 -8.22 24.56 -5.68
C GLU A 109 -7.00 23.71 -6.06
N VAL A 110 -6.81 23.50 -7.37
CA VAL A 110 -5.60 22.88 -7.89
C VAL A 110 -4.43 23.78 -7.57
N SER A 111 -3.41 23.21 -6.90
CA SER A 111 -2.20 23.98 -6.60
C SER A 111 -1.55 24.44 -7.91
N PRO A 112 -1.20 25.74 -8.05
CA PRO A 112 -0.39 26.21 -9.16
C PRO A 112 1.07 25.76 -9.02
N GLU A 113 1.47 25.23 -7.86
CA GLU A 113 2.80 24.68 -7.62
C GLU A 113 2.95 23.32 -8.30
N GLU A 114 4.17 23.02 -8.77
CA GLU A 114 4.49 21.72 -9.39
C GLU A 114 4.34 20.54 -8.42
N ARG A 115 4.31 20.79 -7.09
CA ARG A 115 4.22 19.76 -6.05
C ARG A 115 2.88 19.81 -5.34
N LEU A 116 2.08 18.77 -5.53
CA LEU A 116 0.82 18.58 -4.82
C LEU A 116 1.05 18.18 -3.35
N PRO A 117 0.20 18.63 -2.41
CA PRO A 117 0.25 18.20 -1.02
C PRO A 117 0.07 16.69 -0.90
N ARG A 118 0.72 16.06 0.10
CA ARG A 118 0.61 14.61 0.35
C ARG A 118 -0.50 14.30 1.34
N ILE A 119 -1.28 13.26 1.04
CA ILE A 119 -2.32 12.73 1.92
C ILE A 119 -2.13 11.23 2.09
N TRP A 120 -2.09 10.77 3.34
CA TRP A 120 -2.06 9.36 3.70
C TRP A 120 -3.43 8.89 4.16
N TRP A 121 -4.07 8.03 3.37
CA TRP A 121 -5.37 7.44 3.67
C TRP A 121 -5.21 6.18 4.52
N ILE A 122 -5.94 6.11 5.63
CA ILE A 122 -6.13 4.93 6.45
C ILE A 122 -7.64 4.62 6.44
N PRO A 123 -8.15 3.98 5.38
CA PRO A 123 -9.52 3.51 5.34
C PRO A 123 -9.72 2.33 6.29
N THR A 124 -10.96 2.09 6.72
CA THR A 124 -11.31 0.96 7.60
C THR A 124 -12.42 0.11 7.03
N GLY A 125 -12.35 -1.20 7.27
CA GLY A 125 -13.35 -2.17 6.81
C GLY A 125 -13.56 -2.14 5.30
N VAL A 126 -14.81 -2.16 4.87
CA VAL A 126 -15.17 -2.20 3.44
C VAL A 126 -14.71 -0.95 2.69
N LEU A 127 -14.39 0.16 3.36
CA LEU A 127 -13.87 1.34 2.67
C LEU A 127 -12.46 1.16 2.12
N SER A 128 -11.69 0.19 2.65
CA SER A 128 -10.32 -0.06 2.20
C SER A 128 -10.26 -0.19 0.68
N ILE A 129 -11.21 -0.93 0.14
CA ILE A 129 -11.29 -1.36 -1.25
C ILE A 129 -11.49 -0.19 -2.23
N TYR A 130 -12.02 0.93 -1.73
CA TYR A 130 -12.42 2.04 -2.58
C TYR A 130 -11.20 2.89 -2.97
N PRO A 131 -11.09 3.27 -4.25
CA PRO A 131 -9.97 4.06 -4.73
C PRO A 131 -10.14 5.54 -4.35
N LEU A 132 -9.99 5.87 -3.06
CA LEU A 132 -10.04 7.26 -2.55
C LEU A 132 -9.13 8.21 -3.34
N HIS A 133 -7.95 7.77 -3.78
CA HIS A 133 -7.04 8.53 -4.63
C HIS A 133 -7.64 8.92 -5.99
N ALA A 134 -8.64 8.20 -6.48
CA ALA A 134 -9.34 8.45 -7.74
C ALA A 134 -10.71 9.12 -7.53
N ALA A 135 -11.09 9.44 -6.30
CA ALA A 135 -12.34 10.15 -6.01
C ALA A 135 -12.39 11.47 -6.79
N GLY A 136 -13.49 11.71 -7.50
CA GLY A 136 -13.65 12.92 -8.30
C GLY A 136 -14.78 12.86 -9.30
N ARG A 137 -15.07 14.02 -9.88
CA ARG A 137 -16.03 14.21 -10.96
C ARG A 137 -15.32 14.10 -12.30
N HIS A 138 -15.35 12.92 -12.92
CA HIS A 138 -14.58 12.61 -14.14
C HIS A 138 -15.31 12.96 -15.45
N TYR A 139 -15.81 14.20 -15.55
CA TYR A 139 -16.32 14.75 -16.83
C TYR A 139 -15.31 15.68 -17.47
N LYS A 140 -15.44 15.89 -18.79
CA LYS A 140 -14.50 16.71 -19.58
C LYS A 140 -14.36 18.12 -19.01
N GLY A 141 -13.13 18.51 -18.66
CA GLY A 141 -12.80 19.84 -18.13
C GLY A 141 -12.94 20.01 -16.62
N SER A 142 -13.43 18.98 -15.91
CA SER A 142 -13.42 18.96 -14.45
C SER A 142 -11.99 18.88 -13.93
N ARG A 143 -11.72 19.62 -12.86
CA ARG A 143 -10.55 19.44 -11.98
C ARG A 143 -10.97 19.09 -10.56
N ASP A 144 -12.24 18.69 -10.41
CA ASP A 144 -12.81 18.26 -9.14
C ASP A 144 -12.41 16.82 -8.83
N THR A 145 -11.11 16.57 -8.70
CA THR A 145 -10.58 15.24 -8.44
C THR A 145 -9.49 15.26 -7.36
N MET A 146 -9.27 14.11 -6.74
CA MET A 146 -8.16 13.90 -5.81
C MET A 146 -6.81 13.95 -6.50
N ILE A 147 -6.69 13.40 -7.71
CA ILE A 147 -5.42 13.36 -8.45
C ILE A 147 -4.94 14.76 -8.88
N ASP A 148 -5.87 15.69 -9.10
CA ASP A 148 -5.55 17.10 -9.40
C ASP A 148 -5.19 17.92 -8.15
N ARG A 149 -5.47 17.41 -6.93
CA ARG A 149 -5.35 18.19 -5.69
C ARG A 149 -4.34 17.66 -4.69
N ALA A 150 -4.08 16.36 -4.65
CA ALA A 150 -3.18 15.76 -3.66
C ALA A 150 -2.54 14.46 -4.13
N MET A 151 -1.28 14.28 -3.77
CA MET A 151 -0.60 12.98 -3.87
C MET A 151 -1.12 12.05 -2.78
N SER A 152 -1.95 11.09 -3.18
CA SER A 152 -2.54 10.13 -2.26
C SER A 152 -1.65 8.89 -2.07
N SER A 153 -1.52 8.44 -0.83
CA SER A 153 -0.88 7.18 -0.46
C SER A 153 -1.71 6.48 0.63
N TYR A 154 -1.49 5.19 0.85
CA TYR A 154 -2.30 4.38 1.77
C TYR A 154 -1.44 3.76 2.87
N SER A 155 -2.05 3.52 4.02
CA SER A 155 -1.46 2.70 5.07
C SER A 155 -2.54 2.01 5.89
N SER A 156 -2.17 0.92 6.57
CA SER A 156 -3.07 0.16 7.43
C SER A 156 -3.29 0.81 8.79
N SER A 157 -2.35 1.65 9.26
CA SER A 157 -2.46 2.35 10.54
C SER A 157 -1.42 3.46 10.67
N VAL A 158 -1.65 4.40 11.59
CA VAL A 158 -0.66 5.43 11.94
C VAL A 158 0.64 4.79 12.42
N ARG A 159 0.55 3.67 13.15
CA ARG A 159 1.72 2.92 13.61
C ARG A 159 2.52 2.32 12.47
N ALA A 160 1.88 1.85 11.39
CA ALA A 160 2.57 1.36 10.22
C ALA A 160 3.40 2.50 9.58
N ILE A 161 2.83 3.70 9.45
CA ILE A 161 3.56 4.87 8.94
C ILE A 161 4.75 5.24 9.85
N ILE A 162 4.54 5.28 11.18
CA ILE A 162 5.63 5.51 12.15
C ILE A 162 6.76 4.50 11.93
N ARG A 163 6.43 3.20 11.88
CA ARG A 163 7.42 2.14 11.69
C ARG A 163 8.19 2.29 10.39
N THR A 164 7.51 2.55 9.28
CA THR A 164 8.17 2.75 7.97
C THR A 164 9.12 3.94 7.99
N ARG A 165 8.77 5.04 8.67
CA ARG A 165 9.61 6.24 8.73
C ARG A 165 10.75 6.16 9.73
N SER A 166 10.54 5.53 10.89
CA SER A 166 11.64 5.25 11.83
C SER A 166 12.70 4.37 11.17
N ARG A 167 12.32 3.53 10.20
CA ARG A 167 13.24 2.69 9.41
C ARG A 167 13.97 3.46 8.31
N ALA A 168 13.35 4.45 7.68
CA ALA A 168 14.01 5.34 6.72
C ALA A 168 15.28 6.01 7.28
N GLY A 169 15.32 6.26 8.60
CA GLY A 169 16.50 6.80 9.27
C GLY A 169 17.58 5.78 9.63
N LEU A 170 17.35 4.48 9.44
CA LEU A 170 18.36 3.44 9.65
C LEU A 170 19.27 3.41 8.43
N LYS A 171 20.59 3.56 8.65
CA LYS A 171 21.56 3.40 7.56
C LYS A 171 21.43 1.99 6.97
N PRO A 172 21.26 1.85 5.64
CA PRO A 172 21.29 0.53 5.02
C PRO A 172 22.60 -0.17 5.39
N PHE A 173 22.55 -1.49 5.63
CA PHE A 173 23.77 -2.27 5.69
C PHE A 173 24.53 -2.10 4.37
N PRO A 174 25.82 -1.72 4.38
CA PRO A 174 26.57 -1.56 3.14
C PRO A 174 26.88 -2.94 2.58
N LEU A 175 26.05 -3.43 1.65
CA LEU A 175 26.23 -4.73 1.00
C LEU A 175 25.90 -4.64 -0.49
N GLY A 176 26.95 -4.73 -1.32
CA GLY A 176 26.88 -5.19 -2.71
C GLY A 176 26.11 -4.34 -3.73
N ASN A 177 26.06 -4.85 -4.96
CA ASN A 177 25.18 -4.32 -6.00
C ASN A 177 23.73 -4.58 -5.54
N GLU A 178 22.93 -3.52 -5.43
CA GLU A 178 21.50 -3.64 -5.14
C GLU A 178 20.83 -4.51 -6.21
N ARG A 179 19.94 -5.43 -5.80
CA ARG A 179 19.23 -6.30 -6.73
C ARG A 179 17.82 -5.84 -7.04
N ALA A 180 17.46 -5.98 -8.32
CA ALA A 180 16.08 -5.98 -8.78
C ALA A 180 15.64 -7.44 -9.00
N VAL A 181 14.77 -7.93 -8.13
CA VAL A 181 14.21 -9.29 -8.18
C VAL A 181 12.91 -9.22 -8.96
N LEU A 182 12.93 -9.69 -10.20
CA LEU A 182 11.82 -9.62 -11.13
C LEU A 182 11.22 -11.02 -11.34
N THR A 183 10.01 -11.26 -10.84
CA THR A 183 9.36 -12.57 -10.90
C THR A 183 8.11 -12.49 -11.79
N SER A 184 8.06 -13.32 -12.83
CA SER A 184 6.87 -13.49 -13.68
C SER A 184 6.31 -14.91 -13.57
N MET A 185 4.98 -15.00 -13.47
CA MET A 185 4.22 -16.26 -13.46
C MET A 185 3.28 -16.33 -14.67
N GLU A 186 3.83 -16.51 -15.88
CA GLU A 186 3.02 -16.66 -17.10
C GLU A 186 2.11 -17.88 -17.06
N ARG A 187 2.58 -18.97 -16.47
CA ARG A 187 1.83 -20.21 -16.26
C ARG A 187 1.83 -20.52 -14.77
N THR A 188 0.65 -20.57 -14.19
CA THR A 188 0.46 -20.95 -12.78
C THR A 188 -0.40 -22.21 -12.73
N PRO A 189 0.00 -23.28 -12.02
CA PRO A 189 -0.78 -24.52 -11.93
C PRO A 189 -2.22 -24.27 -11.45
N GLY A 190 -3.21 -24.69 -12.24
CA GLY A 190 -4.64 -24.55 -11.90
C GLY A 190 -5.27 -23.20 -12.28
N TYR A 191 -4.52 -22.29 -12.92
CA TYR A 191 -5.01 -20.97 -13.32
C TYR A 191 -4.81 -20.71 -14.82
N ASN A 192 -5.50 -19.69 -15.33
CA ASN A 192 -5.31 -19.24 -16.71
C ASN A 192 -3.90 -18.65 -16.90
N ALA A 193 -3.36 -18.82 -18.11
CA ALA A 193 -2.08 -18.22 -18.45
C ALA A 193 -2.18 -16.69 -18.48
N LEU A 194 -1.09 -16.02 -18.10
CA LEU A 194 -0.92 -14.57 -18.15
C LEU A 194 0.28 -14.23 -19.05
N PRO A 195 0.13 -14.23 -20.39
CA PRO A 195 1.23 -13.93 -21.30
C PRO A 195 1.79 -12.51 -21.13
N SER A 196 1.01 -11.60 -20.52
CA SER A 196 1.43 -10.26 -20.12
C SER A 196 2.52 -10.27 -19.05
N ALA A 197 2.56 -11.27 -18.17
CA ALA A 197 3.50 -11.30 -17.03
C ALA A 197 4.97 -11.34 -17.47
N GLY A 198 5.33 -12.18 -18.44
CA GLY A 198 6.69 -12.19 -18.98
C GLY A 198 7.00 -10.97 -19.86
N ARG A 199 6.00 -10.46 -20.59
CA ARG A 199 6.13 -9.18 -21.32
C ARG A 199 6.46 -8.04 -20.37
N GLU A 200 5.80 -7.96 -19.22
CA GLU A 200 6.05 -6.96 -18.18
C GLU A 200 7.51 -6.98 -17.72
N ILE A 201 8.00 -8.14 -17.27
CA ILE A 201 9.39 -8.28 -16.81
C ILE A 201 10.40 -7.96 -17.92
N SER A 202 10.14 -8.41 -19.17
CA SER A 202 11.04 -8.12 -20.29
C SER A 202 11.21 -6.62 -20.58
N GLN A 203 10.19 -5.80 -20.30
CA GLN A 203 10.26 -4.34 -20.45
C GLN A 203 10.99 -3.68 -19.28
N LEU A 204 10.91 -4.25 -18.08
CA LEU A 204 11.48 -3.67 -16.86
C LEU A 204 12.97 -4.00 -16.68
N ARG A 205 13.43 -5.16 -17.15
CA ARG A 205 14.84 -5.56 -17.11
C ARG A 205 15.82 -4.46 -17.58
N PRO A 206 15.72 -3.93 -18.81
CA PRO A 206 16.67 -2.90 -19.28
C PRO A 206 16.58 -1.60 -18.46
N ILE A 207 15.41 -1.29 -17.89
CA ILE A 207 15.19 -0.12 -17.04
C ILE A 207 15.92 -0.32 -15.70
N CYS A 208 15.87 -1.52 -15.12
CA CYS A 208 16.61 -1.82 -13.89
C CYS A 208 18.14 -1.87 -14.13
N GLU A 209 18.58 -2.53 -15.20
CA GLU A 209 20.01 -2.66 -15.55
C GLU A 209 20.65 -1.29 -15.82
N SER A 210 19.95 -0.38 -16.52
CA SER A 210 20.44 0.99 -16.76
C SER A 210 20.60 1.83 -15.50
N LYS A 211 20.02 1.42 -14.37
CA LYS A 211 20.22 2.02 -13.05
C LYS A 211 21.32 1.37 -12.22
N GLY A 212 21.98 0.34 -12.76
CA GLY A 212 23.04 -0.38 -12.05
C GLY A 212 22.53 -1.47 -11.11
N PHE A 213 21.24 -1.81 -11.14
CA PHE A 213 20.75 -2.97 -10.42
C PHE A 213 21.26 -4.26 -11.07
N GLU A 214 21.67 -5.22 -10.24
CA GLU A 214 21.79 -6.61 -10.67
C GLU A 214 20.37 -7.18 -10.80
N VAL A 215 19.95 -7.49 -12.03
CA VAL A 215 18.62 -8.06 -12.28
C VAL A 215 18.65 -9.58 -12.10
N VAL A 216 17.84 -10.08 -11.17
CA VAL A 216 17.63 -11.50 -10.91
C VAL A 216 16.20 -11.88 -11.28
N GLU A 217 16.04 -12.96 -12.03
CA GLU A 217 14.73 -13.49 -12.45
C GLU A 217 14.53 -14.92 -11.91
N PRO A 218 14.02 -15.10 -10.68
CA PRO A 218 13.70 -16.40 -10.12
C PRO A 218 12.64 -17.14 -10.95
N LYS A 219 12.71 -18.48 -11.00
CA LYS A 219 11.81 -19.33 -11.81
C LYS A 219 10.41 -19.50 -11.22
N GLY A 220 9.96 -18.57 -10.39
CA GLY A 220 8.68 -18.68 -9.70
C GLY A 220 8.64 -19.82 -8.67
N ILE A 221 9.77 -20.11 -8.03
CA ILE A 221 9.90 -21.07 -6.93
C ILE A 221 10.03 -20.29 -5.62
N LYS A 222 9.31 -20.69 -4.57
CA LYS A 222 9.25 -19.90 -3.32
C LYS A 222 10.63 -19.67 -2.70
N GLU A 223 11.43 -20.73 -2.59
CA GLU A 223 12.78 -20.66 -2.01
C GLU A 223 13.74 -19.79 -2.85
N ASP A 224 13.64 -19.89 -4.18
CA ASP A 224 14.42 -19.06 -5.11
C ASP A 224 14.12 -17.57 -4.95
N ILE A 225 12.88 -17.20 -4.60
CA ILE A 225 12.48 -15.81 -4.37
C ILE A 225 12.92 -15.34 -2.98
N VAL A 226 12.60 -16.12 -1.94
CA VAL A 226 12.87 -15.77 -0.54
C VAL A 226 14.36 -15.59 -0.29
N SER A 227 15.20 -16.42 -0.92
CA SER A 227 16.67 -16.31 -0.83
C SER A 227 17.24 -15.00 -1.37
N GLN A 228 16.50 -14.25 -2.18
CA GLN A 228 16.96 -12.97 -2.74
C GLN A 228 16.62 -11.76 -1.86
N PHE A 229 15.67 -11.86 -0.92
CA PHE A 229 15.25 -10.72 -0.10
C PHE A 229 16.37 -10.03 0.69
N PRO A 230 17.44 -10.71 1.15
CA PRO A 230 18.55 -10.05 1.83
C PRO A 230 19.27 -8.96 1.02
N GLU A 231 19.34 -9.12 -0.31
CA GLU A 231 20.03 -8.19 -1.23
C GLU A 231 19.03 -7.44 -2.15
N CYS A 232 17.73 -7.71 -1.96
CA CYS A 232 16.67 -7.14 -2.77
C CYS A 232 16.44 -5.68 -2.39
N LYS A 233 16.56 -4.79 -3.38
CA LYS A 233 16.12 -3.40 -3.26
C LYS A 233 14.74 -3.19 -3.87
N VAL A 234 14.52 -3.87 -5.00
CA VAL A 234 13.26 -3.86 -5.74
C VAL A 234 12.78 -5.28 -5.91
N PHE A 235 11.55 -5.55 -5.51
CA PHE A 235 10.83 -6.78 -5.80
C PHE A 235 9.68 -6.44 -6.76
N HIS A 236 9.67 -7.06 -7.93
CA HIS A 236 8.54 -6.98 -8.86
C HIS A 236 7.95 -8.38 -9.01
N PHE A 237 6.64 -8.49 -8.85
CA PHE A 237 5.91 -9.72 -9.12
C PHE A 237 4.78 -9.46 -10.12
N ALA A 238 4.77 -10.23 -11.21
CA ALA A 238 3.71 -10.26 -12.19
C ALA A 238 3.09 -11.66 -12.27
N GLY A 239 1.83 -11.82 -11.87
CA GLY A 239 1.22 -13.15 -11.74
C GLY A 239 -0.13 -13.16 -11.06
N HIS A 240 -0.55 -14.33 -10.57
CA HIS A 240 -1.80 -14.46 -9.82
C HIS A 240 -1.56 -14.27 -8.32
N GLY A 241 -2.52 -13.63 -7.66
CA GLY A 241 -2.66 -13.64 -6.20
C GLY A 241 -3.83 -14.53 -5.78
N ALA A 242 -3.75 -15.10 -4.59
CA ALA A 242 -4.86 -15.82 -3.97
C ALA A 242 -5.16 -15.27 -2.59
N THR A 243 -6.45 -15.21 -2.25
CA THR A 243 -6.87 -14.84 -0.92
C THR A 243 -7.49 -15.99 -0.14
N ASN A 244 -7.20 -16.04 1.17
CA ASN A 244 -7.93 -16.80 2.14
C ASN A 244 -8.72 -15.89 3.12
N LEU A 245 -10.04 -15.88 2.97
CA LEU A 245 -10.98 -15.10 3.80
C LEU A 245 -11.02 -15.53 5.28
N ARG A 246 -10.76 -16.82 5.55
CA ARG A 246 -10.83 -17.37 6.91
C ARG A 246 -9.55 -17.07 7.68
N ASP A 247 -8.45 -17.05 6.96
CA ASP A 247 -7.13 -16.78 7.52
C ASP A 247 -6.34 -15.86 6.58
N PRO A 248 -6.40 -14.53 6.78
CA PRO A 248 -5.67 -13.57 5.95
C PRO A 248 -4.17 -13.82 5.88
N SER A 249 -3.57 -14.50 6.87
CA SER A 249 -2.15 -14.87 6.86
C SER A 249 -1.79 -15.88 5.76
N GLN A 250 -2.79 -16.58 5.22
CA GLN A 250 -2.67 -17.53 4.12
C GLN A 250 -2.94 -16.92 2.74
N SER A 251 -3.26 -15.62 2.67
CA SER A 251 -3.26 -14.90 1.39
C SER A 251 -1.85 -14.93 0.80
N SER A 252 -1.72 -15.02 -0.52
CA SER A 252 -0.46 -15.38 -1.14
C SER A 252 -0.29 -14.89 -2.57
N LEU A 253 0.97 -14.79 -2.99
CA LEU A 253 1.35 -14.78 -4.39
C LEU A 253 1.47 -16.24 -4.86
N LEU A 254 0.82 -16.57 -5.98
CA LEU A 254 0.82 -17.93 -6.50
C LEU A 254 2.07 -18.19 -7.34
N LEU A 255 2.73 -19.29 -7.02
CA LEU A 255 4.02 -19.69 -7.59
C LEU A 255 3.90 -21.05 -8.30
N GLN A 256 4.99 -21.51 -8.88
CA GLN A 256 5.05 -22.77 -9.63
C GLN A 256 4.99 -23.98 -8.70
N ASP A 257 5.58 -23.87 -7.51
CA ASP A 257 5.60 -24.89 -6.45
C ASP A 257 4.54 -24.59 -5.38
N GLU A 258 4.90 -23.89 -4.31
CA GLU A 258 4.02 -23.52 -3.21
C GLU A 258 3.89 -22.00 -3.10
N PRO A 259 2.72 -21.47 -2.69
CA PRO A 259 2.49 -20.02 -2.67
C PRO A 259 3.40 -19.29 -1.67
N LEU A 260 3.78 -18.06 -2.00
CA LEU A 260 4.40 -17.14 -1.05
C LEU A 260 3.31 -16.49 -0.20
N THR A 261 3.05 -17.04 0.99
CA THR A 261 2.01 -16.56 1.91
C THR A 261 2.44 -15.31 2.68
N VAL A 262 1.46 -14.55 3.16
CA VAL A 262 1.67 -13.43 4.10
C VAL A 262 2.40 -13.91 5.36
N SER A 263 2.06 -15.08 5.91
CA SER A 263 2.77 -15.66 7.06
C SER A 263 4.26 -15.87 6.77
N THR A 264 4.59 -16.54 5.66
CA THR A 264 5.96 -16.78 5.22
C THR A 264 6.73 -15.47 5.05
N LEU A 265 6.08 -14.47 4.42
CA LEU A 265 6.66 -13.16 4.18
C LEU A 265 7.02 -12.44 5.49
N LEU A 266 6.13 -12.46 6.48
CA LEU A 266 6.36 -11.82 7.78
C LEU A 266 7.41 -12.56 8.62
N GLU A 267 7.54 -13.87 8.46
CA GLU A 267 8.55 -14.70 9.15
C GLU A 267 9.96 -14.53 8.57
N THR A 268 10.08 -14.07 7.32
CA THR A 268 11.37 -13.92 6.60
C THR A 268 12.26 -12.79 7.13
N ASN A 269 11.79 -12.00 8.12
CA ASN A 269 12.51 -10.88 8.72
C ASN A 269 13.12 -9.88 7.71
N ILE A 270 12.37 -9.61 6.63
CA ILE A 270 12.77 -8.70 5.54
C ILE A 270 13.07 -7.28 6.08
N GLN A 271 12.48 -6.93 7.21
CA GLN A 271 12.66 -5.67 7.93
C GLN A 271 14.14 -5.32 8.18
N GLN A 272 15.01 -6.31 8.35
CA GLN A 272 16.43 -6.10 8.59
C GLN A 272 17.17 -5.50 7.38
N TYR A 273 16.67 -5.76 6.17
CA TYR A 273 17.30 -5.37 4.91
C TYR A 273 16.71 -4.09 4.32
N SER A 274 15.55 -3.65 4.82
CA SER A 274 14.86 -2.42 4.42
C SER A 274 14.74 -2.24 2.89
N PRO A 275 14.15 -3.21 2.16
CA PRO A 275 13.96 -3.08 0.73
C PRO A 275 13.09 -1.87 0.41
N PHE A 276 13.32 -1.25 -0.74
CA PHE A 276 12.66 0.00 -1.07
C PHE A 276 11.28 -0.20 -1.67
N LEU A 277 11.14 -1.04 -2.72
CA LEU A 277 9.88 -1.17 -3.46
C LEU A 277 9.47 -2.63 -3.64
N ALA A 278 8.23 -2.94 -3.31
CA ALA A 278 7.51 -4.09 -3.85
C ALA A 278 6.47 -3.61 -4.87
N TYR A 279 6.55 -4.07 -6.11
CA TYR A 279 5.55 -3.84 -7.15
C TYR A 279 4.80 -5.14 -7.41
N LEU A 280 3.52 -5.16 -7.07
CA LEU A 280 2.66 -6.33 -7.15
C LEU A 280 1.68 -6.16 -8.31
N SER A 281 2.11 -6.56 -9.51
CA SER A 281 1.25 -6.76 -10.68
C SER A 281 0.52 -8.10 -10.54
N ALA A 282 -0.21 -8.24 -9.43
CA ALA A 282 -0.95 -9.44 -9.08
C ALA A 282 -2.42 -9.12 -8.89
N CYS A 283 -3.27 -9.81 -9.64
CA CYS A 283 -4.72 -9.74 -9.47
C CYS A 283 -5.25 -11.07 -8.93
N GLY A 284 -6.14 -10.98 -7.93
CA GLY A 284 -6.93 -12.11 -7.46
C GLY A 284 -8.03 -12.37 -8.47
N THR A 285 -7.94 -13.49 -9.17
CA THR A 285 -8.79 -13.86 -10.30
C THR A 285 -10.27 -13.66 -10.01
N GLY A 286 -10.94 -12.84 -10.82
CA GLY A 286 -12.39 -12.59 -10.82
C GLY A 286 -13.27 -13.79 -11.21
N GLN A 287 -12.84 -15.02 -10.89
CA GLN A 287 -13.63 -16.24 -11.01
C GLN A 287 -13.82 -16.89 -9.63
N ILE A 288 -14.64 -16.28 -8.78
CA ILE A 288 -15.71 -16.95 -8.03
C ILE A 288 -16.74 -15.87 -7.70
N ALA A 289 -17.93 -16.09 -8.24
CA ALA A 289 -19.08 -15.24 -8.12
C ALA A 289 -19.51 -15.02 -6.66
N ARG A 290 -20.02 -13.81 -6.42
CA ARG A 290 -21.02 -13.43 -5.40
C ARG A 290 -20.58 -13.54 -3.93
N GLU A 291 -20.59 -12.36 -3.33
CA GLU A 291 -20.60 -12.04 -1.90
C GLU A 291 -19.24 -12.05 -1.16
N LYS A 292 -18.78 -10.82 -0.81
CA LYS A 292 -17.74 -10.46 0.20
C LYS A 292 -16.25 -10.45 -0.21
N PHE A 293 -15.90 -10.08 -1.44
CA PHE A 293 -14.52 -10.23 -1.95
C PHE A 293 -13.82 -8.92 -2.32
N LEU A 294 -13.44 -8.05 -1.37
CA LEU A 294 -12.81 -6.78 -1.79
C LEU A 294 -11.67 -6.26 -0.88
N ASP A 295 -11.42 -6.80 0.32
CA ASP A 295 -10.49 -6.21 1.32
C ASP A 295 -8.99 -6.53 1.09
N GLU A 296 -8.64 -7.32 0.08
CA GLU A 296 -7.49 -8.23 0.22
C GLU A 296 -6.27 -7.92 -0.63
N SER A 297 -6.43 -7.26 -1.78
CA SER A 297 -5.30 -6.63 -2.48
C SER A 297 -4.57 -5.66 -1.53
N ILE A 298 -5.34 -5.02 -0.65
CA ILE A 298 -4.85 -4.15 0.41
C ILE A 298 -4.20 -4.93 1.54
N HIS A 299 -4.72 -6.11 1.90
CA HIS A 299 -4.07 -6.99 2.89
C HIS A 299 -2.71 -7.48 2.40
N LEU A 300 -2.58 -7.85 1.13
CA LEU A 300 -1.28 -8.27 0.58
C LEU A 300 -0.31 -7.08 0.47
N ILE A 301 -0.76 -5.93 -0.05
CA ILE A 301 0.05 -4.70 -0.09
C ILE A 301 0.51 -4.31 1.32
N SER A 302 -0.40 -4.36 2.30
CA SER A 302 -0.10 -4.08 3.71
C SER A 302 0.87 -5.10 4.31
N ALA A 303 0.76 -6.38 3.92
CA ALA A 303 1.68 -7.41 4.38
C ALA A 303 3.11 -7.15 3.90
N PHE A 304 3.32 -6.75 2.64
CA PHE A 304 4.63 -6.37 2.13
C PHE A 304 5.19 -5.13 2.86
N GLN A 305 4.35 -4.15 3.16
CA GLN A 305 4.75 -2.98 3.97
C GLN A 305 5.16 -3.40 5.39
N LEU A 306 4.38 -4.27 6.04
CA LEU A 306 4.68 -4.79 7.37
C LEU A 306 5.93 -5.67 7.37
N ALA A 307 6.14 -6.46 6.32
CA ALA A 307 7.30 -7.32 6.15
C ALA A 307 8.60 -6.54 6.02
N GLY A 308 8.58 -5.32 5.48
CA GLY A 308 9.76 -4.45 5.48
C GLY A 308 9.88 -3.49 4.32
N PHE A 309 9.08 -3.64 3.25
CA PHE A 309 9.17 -2.77 2.08
C PHE A 309 8.72 -1.34 2.41
N ARG A 310 9.55 -0.35 2.06
CA ARG A 310 9.26 1.08 2.29
C ARG A 310 8.08 1.56 1.46
N HIS A 311 8.02 1.12 0.21
CA HIS A 311 6.97 1.42 -0.75
C HIS A 311 6.39 0.12 -1.30
N VAL A 312 5.07 0.10 -1.47
CA VAL A 312 4.38 -1.01 -2.12
C VAL A 312 3.37 -0.43 -3.10
N ILE A 313 3.45 -0.89 -4.35
CA ILE A 313 2.49 -0.56 -5.40
C ILE A 313 1.78 -1.85 -5.76
N GLY A 314 0.45 -1.82 -5.87
CA GLY A 314 -0.31 -2.97 -6.32
C GLY A 314 -1.61 -2.54 -6.98
N THR A 315 -2.16 -3.43 -7.79
CA THR A 315 -3.43 -3.23 -8.47
C THR A 315 -4.60 -3.61 -7.57
N LEU A 316 -5.59 -2.72 -7.44
CA LEU A 316 -6.79 -2.99 -6.63
C LEU A 316 -7.75 -4.01 -7.28
N TRP A 317 -7.74 -4.12 -8.61
CA TRP A 317 -8.59 -5.02 -9.40
C TRP A 317 -7.88 -5.42 -10.70
N GLU A 318 -8.49 -6.36 -11.44
CA GLU A 318 -7.99 -6.85 -12.73
C GLU A 318 -7.89 -5.72 -13.76
N VAL A 319 -6.67 -5.44 -14.21
CA VAL A 319 -6.38 -4.47 -15.27
C VAL A 319 -6.09 -5.23 -16.56
N GLY A 320 -6.58 -4.73 -17.70
CA GLY A 320 -6.31 -5.33 -19.00
C GLY A 320 -4.81 -5.45 -19.28
N ASP A 321 -4.40 -6.59 -19.82
CA ASP A 321 -3.02 -7.06 -19.97
C ASP A 321 -2.02 -6.05 -20.55
N ASP A 322 -2.42 -5.20 -21.50
CA ASP A 322 -1.50 -4.24 -22.11
C ASP A 322 -1.37 -2.93 -21.29
N ILE A 323 -2.39 -2.60 -20.48
CA ILE A 323 -2.38 -1.41 -19.62
C ILE A 323 -1.48 -1.65 -18.40
N SER A 324 -1.52 -2.84 -17.79
CA SER A 324 -0.67 -3.18 -16.64
C SER A 324 0.82 -3.04 -16.99
N VAL A 325 1.24 -3.63 -18.10
CA VAL A 325 2.61 -3.53 -18.64
C VAL A 325 3.01 -2.07 -18.87
N HIS A 326 2.12 -1.28 -19.47
CA HIS A 326 2.39 0.13 -19.74
C HIS A 326 2.55 0.95 -18.45
N MET A 327 1.69 0.72 -17.46
CA MET A 327 1.72 1.40 -16.17
C MET A 327 2.97 1.06 -15.38
N ALA A 328 3.38 -0.21 -15.36
CA ALA A 328 4.62 -0.61 -14.71
C ALA A 328 5.83 0.06 -15.37
N ARG A 329 5.89 0.08 -16.71
CA ARG A 329 6.97 0.74 -17.45
C ARG A 329 7.06 2.23 -17.11
N ILE A 330 5.95 2.97 -17.20
CA ILE A 330 5.90 4.40 -16.84
C ILE A 330 6.33 4.62 -15.39
N THR A 331 5.89 3.75 -14.48
CA THR A 331 6.24 3.86 -13.06
C THR A 331 7.75 3.75 -12.88
N TYR A 332 8.39 2.72 -13.45
CA TYR A 332 9.82 2.54 -13.33
C TYR A 332 10.60 3.66 -14.03
N GLU A 333 10.18 4.10 -15.23
CA GLU A 333 10.77 5.26 -15.92
C GLU A 333 10.65 6.55 -15.10
N ALA A 334 9.53 6.78 -14.42
CA ALA A 334 9.32 7.96 -13.58
C ALA A 334 10.23 7.92 -12.35
N ILE A 335 10.36 6.76 -11.70
CA ILE A 335 11.29 6.58 -10.59
C ILE A 335 12.74 6.79 -11.08
N GLN A 336 13.07 6.37 -12.31
CA GLN A 336 14.39 6.67 -12.88
C GLN A 336 14.67 8.17 -13.04
N ARG A 337 13.67 8.96 -13.48
CA ARG A 337 13.83 10.41 -13.73
C ARG A 337 13.86 11.23 -12.44
N GLY A 338 13.17 10.77 -11.39
CA GLY A 338 13.15 11.40 -10.07
C GLY A 338 14.54 11.56 -9.44
N ASP A 339 15.49 10.69 -9.80
CA ASP A 339 16.90 10.80 -9.35
C ASP A 339 17.64 12.02 -9.92
N SER A 340 17.18 12.64 -11.02
CA SER A 340 17.93 13.68 -11.72
C SER A 340 17.48 15.12 -11.41
N ALA A 341 16.37 15.31 -10.71
CA ALA A 341 15.72 16.62 -10.53
C ALA A 341 15.78 17.19 -9.10
N ASP A 342 16.30 16.45 -8.12
CA ASP A 342 16.26 16.82 -6.69
C ASP A 342 17.64 16.98 -6.02
N GLU A 343 18.71 17.26 -6.79
CA GLU A 343 20.09 17.45 -6.28
C GLU A 343 20.29 18.64 -5.31
N SER A 344 19.26 19.44 -4.99
CA SER A 344 19.44 20.68 -4.22
C SER A 344 18.83 20.69 -2.81
N ARG A 345 18.23 19.60 -2.32
CA ARG A 345 17.63 19.62 -0.98
C ARG A 345 17.83 18.28 -0.30
N THR A 346 18.24 18.33 0.96
CA THR A 346 18.49 17.19 1.84
C THR A 346 17.22 16.37 2.09
N ASP A 347 16.85 15.58 1.09
CA ASP A 347 16.24 14.26 1.22
C ASP A 347 17.30 13.31 0.63
N SER A 348 17.99 12.56 1.47
CA SER A 348 19.00 11.56 1.04
C SER A 348 18.37 10.35 0.34
N ASP A 349 17.16 10.47 -0.21
CA ASP A 349 16.15 9.41 -0.20
C ASP A 349 15.39 9.36 -1.53
N SER A 350 16.10 9.21 -2.64
CA SER A 350 15.45 8.74 -3.87
C SER A 350 15.32 7.21 -3.92
N TRP A 351 16.15 6.50 -3.13
CA TRP A 351 16.01 5.05 -2.82
C TRP A 351 16.43 4.64 -1.39
N SER A 352 16.99 5.55 -0.59
CA SER A 352 17.19 5.35 0.87
C SER A 352 15.87 5.54 1.58
#